data_AF-A0A192ZIE5-F1
#
_entry.id   AF-A0A192ZIE5-F1
#
_cell.length_a   1.000
_cell.length_b   1.000
_cell.length_c   1.000
_cell.angle_alpha   90.00
_cell.angle_beta   90.00
_cell.angle_gamma   90.00
#
_symmetry.space_group_name_H-M   'P 1'
#
loop_
_entity.id
_entity.type
_entity.pdbx_description
1 polymer ?
#
loop_
_entity_poly.entity_id
_entity_poly.type
_entity_poly.pdbx_seq_one_letter_code
_entity_poly.pdbx_strand_id
1 'polypeptide(L)'
;MSEETAMFLAQAEPDATFKLLLVGDGGVGKTCFVKRHLTGEYQKKYIPTVGVEVHPLKFATNYGIICFNAWDTAGQERFGGLRDGYYIQGDCAIIMFDVTSRETYKNVPKWYKDITRVCEAIPIVLCGNKVDMKDRKVKPKNINFHRKKNLQYYDISAKSNYNFEKPFLYLAKRLTGNPALDFTGEMALLPKETEVDEHAQAAAAAEFEAAGAIPIEDDDEFA
;
A
#
# COMPACT_ATOMS: atom_id res chain seq x y z
N MET A 1 -18.23 -3.34 12.36
CA MET A 1 -18.40 -4.79 12.05
C MET A 1 -18.80 -5.59 13.30
N SER A 2 -19.81 -6.49 13.23
CA SER A 2 -20.12 -7.43 14.32
C SER A 2 -19.10 -8.58 14.35
N GLU A 3 -18.84 -9.16 15.53
CA GLU A 3 -17.91 -10.31 15.67
C GLU A 3 -18.30 -11.48 14.75
N GLU A 4 -19.60 -11.66 14.48
CA GLU A 4 -20.11 -12.68 13.57
C GLU A 4 -19.67 -12.47 12.12
N THR A 5 -19.67 -11.24 11.60
CA THR A 5 -19.19 -10.96 10.24
C THR A 5 -17.69 -11.17 10.10
N ALA A 6 -16.91 -10.84 11.13
CA ALA A 6 -15.47 -11.08 11.18
C ALA A 6 -15.17 -12.59 11.14
N MET A 7 -15.90 -13.36 11.95
CA MET A 7 -15.76 -14.81 12.06
C MET A 7 -16.19 -15.52 10.76
N PHE A 8 -17.25 -15.02 10.12
CA PHE A 8 -17.69 -15.50 8.80
C PHE A 8 -16.60 -15.29 7.74
N LEU A 9 -16.04 -14.08 7.62
CA LEU A 9 -14.97 -13.80 6.66
C LEU A 9 -13.72 -14.64 6.92
N ALA A 10 -13.36 -14.85 8.19
CA ALA A 10 -12.23 -15.70 8.55
C ALA A 10 -12.40 -17.14 8.03
N GLN A 11 -13.61 -17.70 8.12
CA GLN A 11 -13.91 -19.09 7.75
C GLN A 11 -14.31 -19.29 6.28
N ALA A 12 -14.81 -18.27 5.59
CA ALA A 12 -15.27 -18.39 4.22
C ALA A 12 -14.12 -18.58 3.21
N GLU A 13 -14.31 -19.46 2.24
CA GLU A 13 -13.37 -19.61 1.12
C GLU A 13 -13.49 -18.42 0.16
N PRO A 14 -12.37 -17.84 -0.30
CA PRO A 14 -12.41 -16.72 -1.23
C PRO A 14 -12.77 -17.19 -2.64
N ASP A 15 -13.65 -16.43 -3.32
CA ASP A 15 -14.00 -16.63 -4.72
C ASP A 15 -12.80 -16.36 -5.66
N ALA A 16 -11.92 -15.45 -5.26
CA ALA A 16 -10.67 -15.16 -5.98
C ALA A 16 -9.52 -14.88 -5.01
N THR A 17 -8.33 -15.38 -5.34
CA THR A 17 -7.10 -15.13 -4.56
C THR A 17 -6.01 -14.56 -5.44
N PHE A 18 -5.37 -13.49 -4.98
CA PHE A 18 -4.30 -12.81 -5.70
C PHE A 18 -3.05 -12.70 -4.83
N LYS A 19 -1.88 -12.94 -5.41
CA LYS A 19 -0.59 -12.66 -4.80
C LYS A 19 -0.30 -11.16 -4.87
N LEU A 20 -0.26 -10.52 -3.70
CA LEU A 20 0.07 -9.10 -3.54
C LEU A 20 1.51 -8.95 -3.06
N LEU A 21 2.37 -8.34 -3.86
CA LEU A 21 3.73 -7.99 -3.46
C LEU A 21 3.72 -6.67 -2.68
N LEU A 22 4.18 -6.70 -1.42
CA LEU A 22 4.32 -5.49 -0.61
C LEU A 22 5.80 -5.15 -0.42
N VAL A 23 6.25 -4.09 -1.09
CA VAL A 23 7.67 -3.70 -1.15
C VAL A 23 7.88 -2.24 -0.74
N GLY A 24 9.14 -1.90 -0.48
CA GLY A 24 9.56 -0.59 0.02
C GLY A 24 10.62 -0.71 1.10
N ASP A 25 11.23 0.41 1.46
CA ASP A 25 12.34 0.44 2.42
C ASP A 25 11.99 -0.11 3.80
N GLY A 26 13.02 -0.41 4.60
CA GLY A 26 12.86 -0.76 6.01
C GLY A 26 12.22 0.38 6.78
N GLY A 27 11.27 0.07 7.67
CA GLY A 27 10.65 1.07 8.54
C GLY A 27 9.58 1.96 7.90
N VAL A 28 9.25 1.81 6.61
CA VAL A 28 8.18 2.58 5.95
C VAL A 28 6.77 2.23 6.45
N GLY A 29 6.60 1.06 7.08
CA GLY A 29 5.36 0.64 7.72
C GLY A 29 4.59 -0.49 7.03
N LYS A 30 5.23 -1.26 6.13
CA LYS A 30 4.62 -2.42 5.42
C LYS A 30 3.98 -3.44 6.36
N THR A 31 4.74 -3.97 7.31
CA THR A 31 4.25 -4.91 8.32
C THR A 31 3.14 -4.32 9.18
N CYS A 32 3.24 -3.04 9.55
CA CYS A 32 2.19 -2.36 10.30
C CYS A 32 0.90 -2.24 9.47
N PHE A 33 1.02 -1.93 8.18
CA PHE A 33 -0.10 -1.87 7.27
C PHE A 33 -0.79 -3.24 7.14
N VAL A 34 -0.03 -4.34 6.97
CA VAL A 34 -0.62 -5.68 6.88
C VAL A 34 -1.26 -6.13 8.21
N LYS A 35 -0.53 -6.00 9.33
CA LYS A 35 -1.06 -6.42 10.64
C LYS A 35 -2.27 -5.62 11.07
N ARG A 36 -2.32 -4.32 10.74
CA ARG A 36 -3.47 -3.48 11.02
C ARG A 36 -4.73 -3.99 10.32
N HIS A 37 -4.60 -4.60 9.13
CA HIS A 37 -5.72 -5.24 8.45
C HIS A 37 -6.13 -6.56 9.13
N LEU A 38 -5.15 -7.37 9.54
CA LEU A 38 -5.40 -8.71 10.10
C LEU A 38 -5.99 -8.69 11.51
N THR A 39 -5.39 -7.92 12.41
CA THR A 39 -5.73 -7.95 13.84
C THR A 39 -6.39 -6.67 14.31
N GLY A 40 -6.45 -5.65 13.45
CA GLY A 40 -6.83 -4.30 13.85
C GLY A 40 -5.77 -3.61 14.72
N GLU A 41 -4.71 -4.29 15.18
CA GLU A 41 -3.72 -3.73 16.09
C GLU A 41 -2.66 -2.90 15.36
N TYR A 42 -2.20 -1.83 16.00
CA TYR A 42 -1.07 -1.06 15.52
C TYR A 42 0.19 -1.40 16.32
N GLN A 43 1.21 -1.89 15.62
CA GLN A 43 2.47 -2.28 16.26
C GLN A 43 3.39 -1.06 16.43
N LYS A 44 3.49 -0.53 17.66
CA LYS A 44 4.34 0.64 17.98
C LYS A 44 5.84 0.37 17.89
N LYS A 45 6.26 -0.86 18.22
CA LYS A 45 7.67 -1.25 18.22
C LYS A 45 8.08 -1.73 16.83
N TYR A 46 9.08 -1.08 16.23
CA TYR A 46 9.67 -1.57 14.99
C TYR A 46 10.45 -2.87 15.26
N ILE A 47 10.00 -3.94 14.62
CA ILE A 47 10.71 -5.21 14.53
C ILE A 47 10.95 -5.45 13.04
N PRO A 48 12.22 -5.48 12.57
CA PRO A 48 12.50 -5.73 11.16
C PRO A 48 11.98 -7.10 10.71
N THR A 49 11.27 -7.15 9.59
CA THR A 49 10.90 -8.40 8.92
C THR A 49 12.16 -9.12 8.44
N VAL A 50 12.26 -10.41 8.70
CA VAL A 50 13.35 -11.27 8.21
C VAL A 50 12.80 -12.12 7.07
N GLY A 51 13.31 -11.91 5.85
CA GLY A 51 12.83 -12.61 4.66
C GLY A 51 11.46 -12.10 4.19
N VAL A 52 10.47 -13.00 4.16
CA VAL A 52 9.09 -12.70 3.74
C VAL A 52 8.09 -13.38 4.67
N GLU A 53 7.03 -12.67 5.04
CA GLU A 53 5.85 -13.24 5.68
C GLU A 53 4.66 -13.12 4.74
N VAL A 54 3.86 -14.19 4.62
CA VAL A 54 2.66 -14.21 3.76
C VAL A 54 1.42 -14.13 4.64
N HIS A 55 0.59 -13.13 4.36
CA HIS A 55 -0.57 -12.79 5.17
C HIS A 55 -1.84 -12.78 4.29
N PRO A 56 -2.81 -13.69 4.48
CA PRO A 56 -4.05 -13.69 3.71
C PRO A 56 -4.98 -12.56 4.20
N LEU A 57 -5.29 -11.61 3.32
CA LEU A 57 -6.16 -10.46 3.59
C LEU A 57 -7.47 -10.62 2.82
N LYS A 58 -8.57 -10.91 3.52
CA LYS A 58 -9.87 -11.17 2.91
C LYS A 58 -10.75 -9.92 2.93
N PHE A 59 -11.36 -9.62 1.79
CA PHE A 59 -12.26 -8.49 1.59
C PHE A 59 -13.61 -8.99 1.09
N ALA A 60 -14.67 -8.69 1.85
CA ALA A 60 -16.04 -8.86 1.39
C ALA A 60 -16.35 -7.81 0.33
N THR A 61 -16.82 -8.24 -0.84
CA THR A 61 -17.23 -7.34 -1.92
C THR A 61 -18.68 -7.59 -2.30
N ASN A 62 -19.24 -6.70 -3.13
CA ASN A 62 -20.55 -6.91 -3.75
C ASN A 62 -20.58 -8.04 -4.80
N TYR A 63 -19.44 -8.69 -5.08
CA TYR A 63 -19.29 -9.79 -6.03
C TYR A 63 -18.63 -11.03 -5.42
N GLY A 64 -18.65 -11.18 -4.10
CA GLY A 64 -18.02 -12.28 -3.38
C GLY A 64 -16.79 -11.85 -2.58
N ILE A 65 -16.02 -12.81 -2.10
CA ILE A 65 -14.86 -12.61 -1.23
C ILE A 65 -13.59 -12.67 -2.06
N ILE A 66 -12.78 -11.61 -1.98
CA ILE A 66 -11.45 -11.58 -2.57
C ILE A 66 -10.40 -11.72 -1.48
N CYS A 67 -9.39 -12.55 -1.71
CA CYS A 67 -8.23 -12.68 -0.84
C CYS A 67 -6.98 -12.13 -1.51
N PHE A 68 -6.29 -11.20 -0.86
CA PHE A 68 -4.91 -10.84 -1.20
C PHE A 68 -3.96 -11.61 -0.28
N ASN A 69 -3.20 -12.55 -0.83
CA ASN A 69 -2.05 -13.10 -0.14
C ASN A 69 -0.94 -12.04 -0.18
N ALA A 70 -0.83 -11.24 0.88
CA ALA A 70 0.14 -10.17 0.99
C ALA A 70 1.52 -10.74 1.39
N TRP A 71 2.48 -10.62 0.49
CA TRP A 71 3.88 -10.98 0.70
C TRP A 71 4.59 -9.76 1.31
N ASP A 72 4.61 -9.68 2.64
CA ASP A 72 5.31 -8.63 3.38
C ASP A 72 6.82 -8.91 3.35
N THR A 73 7.53 -8.13 2.55
CA THR A 73 8.96 -8.34 2.30
C THR A 73 9.85 -7.52 3.24
N ALA A 74 11.01 -8.08 3.61
CA ALA A 74 12.05 -7.33 4.30
C ALA A 74 12.51 -6.13 3.46
N GLY A 75 12.26 -4.92 3.98
CA GLY A 75 12.71 -3.68 3.34
C GLY A 75 14.19 -3.37 3.55
N GLN A 76 14.93 -4.22 4.28
CA GLN A 76 16.36 -4.01 4.49
C GLN A 76 17.19 -4.59 3.35
N GLU A 77 18.12 -3.78 2.87
CA GLU A 77 19.00 -4.11 1.74
C GLU A 77 19.95 -5.27 2.01
N ARG A 78 20.20 -5.58 3.29
CA ARG A 78 21.11 -6.64 3.74
C ARG A 78 20.69 -8.05 3.34
N PHE A 79 19.45 -8.23 2.88
CA PHE A 79 18.89 -9.53 2.43
C PHE A 79 18.66 -9.59 0.90
N GLY A 80 19.33 -8.74 0.12
CA GLY A 80 19.07 -8.50 -1.31
C GLY A 80 19.14 -9.71 -2.26
N GLY A 81 19.75 -10.83 -1.86
CA GLY A 81 19.99 -11.98 -2.76
C GLY A 81 18.76 -12.85 -3.09
N LEU A 82 17.68 -12.80 -2.29
CA LEU A 82 16.48 -13.65 -2.48
C LEU A 82 15.28 -12.91 -3.11
N ARG A 83 15.44 -11.64 -3.47
CA ARG A 83 14.32 -10.73 -3.79
C ARG A 83 13.54 -11.14 -5.05
N ASP A 84 14.22 -11.57 -6.10
CA ASP A 84 13.56 -11.91 -7.38
C ASP A 84 12.65 -13.13 -7.24
N GLY A 85 13.05 -14.12 -6.42
CA GLY A 85 12.25 -15.31 -6.15
C GLY A 85 10.92 -15.01 -5.47
N TYR A 86 10.85 -13.95 -4.64
CA TYR A 86 9.62 -13.54 -4.00
C TYR A 86 8.63 -12.89 -4.96
N TYR A 87 9.11 -12.26 -6.03
CA TYR A 87 8.26 -11.56 -7.00
C TYR A 87 7.60 -12.48 -8.01
N ILE A 88 8.18 -13.64 -8.30
CA ILE A 88 7.64 -14.62 -9.27
C ILE A 88 6.15 -14.85 -9.04
N GLN A 89 5.35 -14.77 -10.12
CA GLN A 89 3.89 -14.92 -10.10
C GLN A 89 3.15 -13.92 -9.21
N GLY A 90 3.72 -12.73 -8.95
CA GLY A 90 2.96 -11.63 -8.36
C GLY A 90 1.82 -11.21 -9.30
N ASP A 91 0.61 -11.08 -8.77
CA ASP A 91 -0.56 -10.62 -9.53
C ASP A 91 -0.70 -9.09 -9.46
N CYS A 92 -0.26 -8.49 -8.36
CA CYS A 92 -0.30 -7.05 -8.11
C CYS A 92 0.77 -6.61 -7.11
N ALA A 93 1.03 -5.31 -7.02
CA ALA A 93 1.99 -4.79 -6.04
C ALA A 93 1.56 -3.48 -5.38
N ILE A 94 2.02 -3.29 -4.14
CA ILE A 94 2.05 -2.01 -3.44
C ILE A 94 3.51 -1.66 -3.18
N ILE A 95 3.94 -0.50 -3.69
CA ILE A 95 5.22 0.11 -3.33
C ILE A 95 4.94 1.16 -2.26
N MET A 96 5.55 1.01 -1.09
CA MET A 96 5.33 1.91 0.05
C MET A 96 6.58 2.73 0.37
N PHE A 97 6.40 4.03 0.59
CA PHE A 97 7.42 4.91 1.16
C PHE A 97 6.87 5.67 2.37
N ASP A 98 7.76 6.32 3.11
CA ASP A 98 7.43 7.12 4.30
C ASP A 98 7.48 8.61 3.94
N VAL A 99 6.37 9.33 4.09
CA VAL A 99 6.32 10.76 3.74
C VAL A 99 7.21 11.62 4.64
N THR A 100 7.69 11.11 5.77
CA THR A 100 8.64 11.75 6.69
C THR A 100 10.10 11.47 6.34
N SER A 101 10.38 10.61 5.35
CA SER A 101 11.74 10.27 4.92
C SER A 101 11.92 10.35 3.39
N ARG A 102 12.64 11.38 2.94
CA ARG A 102 12.91 11.61 1.51
C ARG A 102 13.66 10.47 0.84
N GLU A 103 14.56 9.82 1.57
CA GLU A 103 15.36 8.70 1.07
C GLU A 103 14.46 7.54 0.62
N THR A 104 13.40 7.25 1.38
CA THR A 104 12.47 6.16 1.04
C THR A 104 11.70 6.41 -0.26
N TYR A 105 11.41 7.68 -0.57
CA TYR A 105 10.83 8.05 -1.87
C TYR A 105 11.85 7.98 -3.00
N LYS A 106 13.11 8.39 -2.76
CA LYS A 106 14.20 8.27 -3.74
C LYS A 106 14.46 6.82 -4.16
N ASN A 107 14.17 5.85 -3.29
CA ASN A 107 14.34 4.42 -3.56
C ASN A 107 13.13 3.79 -4.29
N VAL A 108 12.00 4.48 -4.45
CA VAL A 108 10.81 3.95 -5.17
C VAL A 108 11.13 3.44 -6.59
N PRO A 109 11.91 4.15 -7.44
CA PRO A 109 12.26 3.66 -8.78
C PRO A 109 13.00 2.33 -8.76
N LYS A 110 13.86 2.10 -7.76
CA LYS A 110 14.59 0.83 -7.59
C LYS A 110 13.60 -0.31 -7.33
N TRP A 111 12.66 -0.13 -6.41
CA TRP A 111 11.62 -1.12 -6.12
C TRP A 111 10.73 -1.41 -7.34
N TYR A 112 10.35 -0.37 -8.08
CA TYR A 112 9.58 -0.51 -9.32
C TYR A 112 10.35 -1.31 -10.38
N LYS A 113 11.63 -0.99 -10.59
CA LYS A 113 12.50 -1.70 -11.53
C LYS A 113 12.66 -3.17 -11.17
N ASP A 114 12.79 -3.47 -9.88
CA ASP A 114 12.92 -4.83 -9.39
C ASP A 114 11.63 -5.65 -9.61
N ILE A 115 10.45 -5.08 -9.36
CA ILE A 115 9.17 -5.75 -9.65
C ILE A 115 9.01 -5.99 -11.15
N THR A 116 9.17 -4.95 -11.96
CA THR A 116 8.95 -5.01 -13.41
C THR A 116 9.96 -5.86 -14.16
N ARG A 117 11.12 -6.16 -13.56
CA ARG A 117 12.07 -7.16 -14.06
C ARG A 117 11.51 -8.58 -14.03
N VAL A 118 10.63 -8.89 -13.07
CA VAL A 118 10.11 -10.25 -12.82
C VAL A 118 8.64 -10.39 -13.23
N CYS A 119 7.83 -9.37 -12.96
CA CYS A 119 6.40 -9.33 -13.26
C CYS A 119 6.11 -8.35 -14.39
N GLU A 120 5.70 -8.86 -15.54
CA GLU A 120 5.26 -8.02 -16.65
C GLU A 120 3.80 -7.59 -16.46
N ALA A 121 3.53 -6.29 -16.61
CA ALA A 121 2.19 -5.71 -16.73
C ALA A 121 1.20 -5.93 -15.56
N ILE A 122 1.68 -6.07 -14.32
CA ILE A 122 0.80 -6.15 -13.14
C ILE A 122 0.33 -4.77 -12.67
N PRO A 123 -0.88 -4.61 -12.11
CA PRO A 123 -1.31 -3.38 -11.48
C PRO A 123 -0.48 -3.07 -10.23
N ILE A 124 0.04 -1.85 -10.15
CA ILE A 124 0.88 -1.37 -9.05
C ILE A 124 0.29 -0.08 -8.47
N VAL A 125 0.25 -0.01 -7.13
CA VAL A 125 -0.13 1.20 -6.38
C VAL A 125 1.08 1.74 -5.63
N LEU A 126 1.30 3.05 -5.71
CA LEU A 126 2.28 3.76 -4.89
C LEU A 126 1.59 4.33 -3.64
N CYS A 127 2.10 4.03 -2.46
CA CYS A 127 1.54 4.48 -1.19
C CYS A 127 2.55 5.34 -0.41
N GLY A 128 2.17 6.58 -0.11
CA GLY A 128 2.88 7.44 0.84
C GLY A 128 2.32 7.26 2.25
N ASN A 129 3.02 6.52 3.11
CA ASN A 129 2.57 6.21 4.46
C ASN A 129 3.01 7.25 5.49
N LYS A 130 2.37 7.22 6.67
CA LYS A 130 2.62 8.08 7.85
C LYS A 130 2.21 9.54 7.68
N VAL A 131 1.15 9.79 6.90
CA VAL A 131 0.61 11.14 6.71
C VAL A 131 0.00 11.75 7.99
N ASP A 132 -0.18 10.95 9.04
CA ASP A 132 -0.52 11.42 10.39
C ASP A 132 0.60 12.21 11.08
N MET A 133 1.83 12.10 10.60
CA MET A 133 2.99 12.81 11.15
C MET A 133 3.05 14.23 10.62
N LYS A 134 3.18 15.22 11.52
CA LYS A 134 3.24 16.65 11.16
C LYS A 134 4.49 17.03 10.35
N ASP A 135 5.62 16.36 10.59
CA ASP A 135 6.90 16.64 9.88
C ASP A 135 6.96 15.90 8.53
N ARG A 136 6.08 16.27 7.60
CA ARG A 136 6.08 15.73 6.23
C ARG A 136 7.27 16.29 5.44
N LYS A 137 8.22 15.44 5.06
CA LYS A 137 9.42 15.82 4.30
C LYS A 137 9.28 15.63 2.79
N VAL A 138 8.41 14.71 2.36
CA VAL A 138 8.05 14.46 0.95
C VAL A 138 6.72 15.15 0.66
N LYS A 139 6.78 16.34 0.06
CA LYS A 139 5.59 17.14 -0.24
C LYS A 139 4.81 16.55 -1.43
N PRO A 140 3.47 16.70 -1.48
CA PRO A 140 2.64 16.25 -2.59
C PRO A 140 3.20 16.62 -3.97
N LYS A 141 3.65 17.87 -4.14
CA LYS A 141 4.23 18.37 -5.39
C LYS A 141 5.51 17.65 -5.86
N ASN A 142 6.23 16.99 -4.95
CA ASN A 142 7.46 16.25 -5.29
C ASN A 142 7.16 14.78 -5.64
N ILE A 143 5.92 14.33 -5.50
CA ILE A 143 5.52 12.93 -5.74
C ILE A 143 5.05 12.80 -7.20
N ASN A 144 6.00 12.73 -8.13
CA ASN A 144 5.74 12.67 -9.57
C ASN A 144 5.93 11.28 -10.20
N PHE A 145 6.54 10.32 -9.48
CA PHE A 145 6.91 9.01 -10.04
C PHE A 145 5.70 8.22 -10.56
N HIS A 146 4.58 8.31 -9.84
CA HIS A 146 3.34 7.66 -10.23
C HIS A 146 2.83 8.15 -11.60
N ARG A 147 2.98 9.45 -11.91
CA ARG A 147 2.61 9.99 -13.23
C ARG A 147 3.56 9.49 -14.32
N LYS A 148 4.87 9.48 -14.05
CA LYS A 148 5.91 8.99 -14.99
C LYS A 148 5.71 7.52 -15.38
N LYS A 149 5.15 6.70 -14.49
CA LYS A 149 4.92 5.26 -14.71
C LYS A 149 3.45 4.86 -14.82
N ASN A 150 2.53 5.82 -14.89
CA ASN A 150 1.08 5.60 -14.93
C ASN A 150 0.54 4.69 -13.80
N LEU A 151 0.98 4.96 -12.57
CA LEU A 151 0.58 4.26 -11.36
C LEU A 151 -0.47 5.06 -10.60
N GLN A 152 -1.32 4.37 -9.86
CA GLN A 152 -2.20 5.01 -8.89
C GLN A 152 -1.41 5.38 -7.63
N TYR A 153 -1.66 6.57 -7.09
CA TYR A 153 -1.07 7.03 -5.83
C TYR A 153 -2.13 7.21 -4.74
N TYR A 154 -1.78 6.88 -3.49
CA TYR A 154 -2.54 7.23 -2.31
C TYR A 154 -1.64 7.69 -1.15
N ASP A 155 -2.02 8.80 -0.52
CA ASP A 155 -1.61 9.13 0.84
C ASP A 155 -2.36 8.19 1.81
N ILE A 156 -1.63 7.50 2.69
CA ILE A 156 -2.19 6.57 3.67
C ILE A 156 -1.59 6.78 5.05
N SER A 157 -2.30 6.32 6.09
CA SER A 157 -1.73 6.17 7.42
C SER A 157 -2.21 4.88 8.07
N ALA A 158 -1.28 3.94 8.24
CA ALA A 158 -1.54 2.70 8.97
C ALA A 158 -1.91 2.95 10.44
N LYS A 159 -1.53 4.08 11.03
CA LYS A 159 -1.81 4.43 12.43
C LYS A 159 -3.24 4.91 12.65
N SER A 160 -3.75 5.68 11.71
CA SER A 160 -5.07 6.35 11.78
C SER A 160 -6.14 5.72 10.89
N ASN A 161 -5.77 4.69 10.12
CA ASN A 161 -6.60 4.05 9.10
C ASN A 161 -6.98 4.95 7.92
N TYR A 162 -6.30 6.10 7.75
CA TYR A 162 -6.58 7.01 6.64
C TYR A 162 -6.29 6.36 5.28
N ASN A 163 -7.29 6.38 4.39
CA ASN A 163 -7.27 5.79 3.04
C ASN A 163 -6.81 4.33 2.97
N PHE A 164 -6.92 3.59 4.06
CA PHE A 164 -6.31 2.27 4.19
C PHE A 164 -6.83 1.25 3.16
N GLU A 165 -8.12 1.31 2.82
CA GLU A 165 -8.77 0.40 1.86
C GLU A 165 -8.51 0.75 0.39
N LYS A 166 -8.19 2.01 0.10
CA LYS A 166 -8.12 2.52 -1.28
C LYS A 166 -7.11 1.77 -2.17
N PRO A 167 -5.89 1.42 -1.69
CA PRO A 167 -4.97 0.60 -2.47
C PRO A 167 -5.56 -0.76 -2.86
N PHE A 168 -6.20 -1.46 -1.91
CA PHE A 168 -6.79 -2.77 -2.14
C PHE A 168 -7.98 -2.70 -3.08
N LEU A 169 -8.86 -1.72 -2.90
CA LEU A 169 -10.03 -1.55 -3.76
C LEU A 169 -9.62 -1.23 -5.20
N TYR A 170 -8.63 -0.36 -5.40
CA TYR A 170 -8.10 -0.10 -6.74
C TYR A 170 -7.53 -1.36 -7.39
N LEU A 171 -6.71 -2.12 -6.65
CA LEU A 171 -6.15 -3.37 -7.16
C LEU A 171 -7.23 -4.40 -7.48
N ALA A 172 -8.22 -4.57 -6.60
CA ALA A 172 -9.35 -5.48 -6.81
C ALA A 172 -10.13 -5.14 -8.08
N LYS A 173 -10.45 -3.86 -8.32
CA LYS A 173 -11.10 -3.39 -9.55
C LYS A 173 -10.27 -3.69 -10.79
N ARG A 174 -8.95 -3.49 -10.72
CA ARG A 174 -8.04 -3.72 -11.85
C ARG A 174 -7.88 -5.20 -12.16
N LEU A 175 -7.73 -6.04 -11.15
CA LEU A 175 -7.52 -7.48 -11.29
C LEU A 175 -8.78 -8.22 -11.77
N THR A 176 -9.95 -7.79 -11.28
CA THR A 176 -11.24 -8.37 -11.69
C THR A 176 -11.78 -7.78 -12.99
N GLY A 177 -11.21 -6.67 -13.46
CA GLY A 177 -11.74 -5.91 -14.60
C GLY A 177 -13.12 -5.30 -14.33
N ASN A 178 -13.55 -5.20 -13.06
CA ASN A 178 -14.87 -4.71 -12.67
C ASN A 178 -14.80 -3.35 -11.96
N PRO A 179 -15.12 -2.23 -12.63
CA PRO A 179 -15.12 -0.91 -12.02
C PRO A 179 -16.18 -0.69 -10.92
N ALA A 180 -17.26 -1.48 -10.96
CA ALA A 180 -18.39 -1.41 -10.02
C ALA A 180 -18.15 -2.26 -8.75
N LEU A 181 -17.03 -2.97 -8.66
CA LEU A 181 -16.65 -3.69 -7.45
C LEU A 181 -16.48 -2.72 -6.28
N ASP A 182 -17.13 -3.00 -5.17
CA ASP A 182 -16.99 -2.23 -3.94
C ASP A 182 -16.91 -3.16 -2.73
N PHE A 183 -16.30 -2.68 -1.66
CA PHE A 183 -16.24 -3.43 -0.40
C PHE A 183 -17.56 -3.30 0.34
N THR A 184 -18.14 -4.42 0.75
CA THR A 184 -19.47 -4.49 1.37
C THR A 184 -19.43 -4.65 2.88
N GLY A 185 -18.24 -4.89 3.45
CA GLY A 185 -18.02 -4.96 4.90
C GLY A 185 -17.08 -3.85 5.36
N GLU A 186 -17.37 -3.27 6.52
CA GLU A 186 -16.36 -2.48 7.24
C GLU A 186 -15.23 -3.40 7.68
N MET A 187 -13.97 -3.05 7.41
CA MET A 187 -12.85 -3.73 8.04
C MET A 187 -12.95 -3.61 9.57
N ALA A 188 -12.72 -4.69 10.32
CA ALA A 188 -12.58 -4.64 11.78
C ALA A 188 -11.23 -4.03 12.15
N LEU A 189 -11.11 -2.74 11.92
CA LEU A 189 -10.01 -1.96 12.45
C LEU A 189 -10.35 -1.63 13.90
N LEU A 190 -9.43 -1.96 14.83
CA LEU A 190 -9.51 -1.41 16.18
C LEU A 190 -9.46 0.12 16.10
N PRO A 191 -9.95 0.84 17.14
CA PRO A 191 -10.03 2.28 17.15
C PRO A 191 -8.74 2.95 16.66
N LYS A 192 -8.89 4.08 15.96
CA LYS A 192 -7.75 4.87 15.49
C LYS A 192 -6.90 5.25 16.71
N GLU A 193 -5.60 4.96 16.69
CA GLU A 193 -4.72 5.37 17.79
C GLU A 193 -4.46 6.89 17.78
N THR A 194 -4.71 7.53 16.65
CA THR A 194 -4.50 8.96 16.45
C THR A 194 -5.43 9.46 15.35
N GLU A 195 -5.98 10.65 15.53
CA GLU A 195 -6.73 11.36 14.51
C GLU A 195 -5.77 12.02 13.53
N VAL A 196 -6.09 11.95 12.24
CA VAL A 196 -5.38 12.73 11.25
C VAL A 196 -5.98 14.14 11.25
N ASP A 197 -5.14 15.16 11.21
CA ASP A 197 -5.57 16.53 11.03
C ASP A 197 -6.26 16.69 9.67
N GLU A 198 -7.58 16.78 9.68
CA GLU A 198 -8.41 16.84 8.47
C GLU A 198 -8.08 18.07 7.61
N HIS A 199 -7.76 19.20 8.24
CA HIS A 199 -7.39 20.42 7.51
C HIS A 199 -6.04 20.25 6.82
N ALA A 200 -5.07 19.64 7.48
CA ALA A 200 -3.78 19.33 6.88
C ALA A 200 -3.90 18.33 5.71
N GLN A 201 -4.79 17.34 5.81
CA GLN A 201 -5.03 16.39 4.70
C GLN A 201 -5.79 17.02 3.54
N ALA A 202 -6.80 17.85 3.82
CA ALA A 202 -7.50 18.59 2.78
C ALA A 202 -6.53 19.51 2.01
N ALA A 203 -5.64 20.19 2.73
CA ALA A 203 -4.58 21.00 2.11
C ALA A 203 -3.61 20.15 1.28
N ALA A 204 -3.17 19.00 1.79
CA ALA A 204 -2.29 18.09 1.05
C ALA A 204 -2.95 17.48 -0.19
N ALA A 205 -4.25 17.13 -0.10
CA ALA A 205 -5.04 16.63 -1.22
C ALA A 205 -5.23 17.71 -2.30
N ALA A 206 -5.55 18.94 -1.89
CA ALA A 206 -5.64 20.07 -2.80
C ALA A 206 -4.28 20.40 -3.45
N GLU A 207 -3.17 20.33 -2.70
CA GLU A 207 -1.82 20.50 -3.26
C GLU A 207 -1.50 19.37 -4.26
N PHE A 208 -1.91 18.14 -3.98
CA PHE A 208 -1.72 17.01 -4.88
C PHE A 208 -2.52 17.18 -6.17
N GLU A 209 -3.78 17.60 -6.08
CA GLU A 209 -4.64 17.89 -7.23
C GLU A 209 -4.07 19.03 -8.08
N ALA A 210 -3.63 20.12 -7.42
CA ALA A 210 -2.95 21.23 -8.09
C ALA A 210 -1.65 20.78 -8.77
N ALA A 211 -0.85 19.93 -8.12
CA ALA A 211 0.39 19.39 -8.69
C ALA A 211 0.13 18.43 -9.87
N GLY A 212 -1.02 17.75 -9.90
CA GLY A 212 -1.46 16.93 -11.03
C GLY A 212 -1.63 17.74 -12.32
N ALA A 213 -2.01 19.03 -12.22
CA ALA A 213 -2.18 19.94 -13.35
C ALA A 213 -0.85 20.54 -13.86
N ILE A 214 0.24 20.44 -13.10
CA ILE A 214 1.54 20.99 -13.48
C ILE A 214 2.25 19.99 -14.44
N PRO A 215 2.85 20.45 -15.55
CA PRO A 215 3.71 19.60 -16.38
C PRO A 215 4.84 18.97 -15.56
N ILE A 216 5.16 17.71 -15.83
CA ILE A 216 6.29 17.04 -15.17
C ILE A 216 7.56 17.63 -15.80
N GLU A 217 8.41 18.27 -15.01
CA GLU A 217 9.75 18.64 -15.47
C GLU A 217 10.55 17.36 -15.74
N ASP A 218 11.26 17.32 -16.86
CA ASP A 218 12.20 16.25 -17.22
C ASP A 218 13.45 16.33 -16.33
N ASP A 219 13.27 16.15 -15.02
CA ASP A 219 14.37 15.93 -14.11
C ASP A 219 14.84 14.48 -14.27
N ASP A 220 16.08 14.36 -14.76
CA ASP A 220 16.90 13.14 -14.87
C ASP A 220 17.18 12.47 -13.51
N GLU A 221 16.64 12.99 -12.39
CA GLU A 221 16.88 12.48 -11.03
C GLU A 221 16.39 11.02 -10.82
N PHE A 222 15.65 10.46 -11.78
CA PHE A 222 15.09 9.10 -11.74
C PHE A 222 15.35 8.24 -13.00
N ALA A 223 16.28 8.66 -13.87
CA ALA A 223 16.68 7.90 -15.07
C ALA A 223 17.50 6.65 -14.73
#